data_AF-A0A2V6NL13-F1
#
_entry.id   AF-A0A2V6NL13-F1
#
_cell.length_a   1.000
_cell.length_b   1.000
_cell.length_c   1.000
_cell.angle_alpha   90.00
_cell.angle_beta   90.00
_cell.angle_gamma   90.00
#
_symmetry.space_group_name_H-M   'P 1'
#
loop_
_entity.id
_entity.type
_entity.pdbx_description
1 polymer ?
#
loop_
_entity_poly.entity_id
_entity_poly.type
_entity_poly.pdbx_seq_one_letter_code
_entity_poly.pdbx_strand_id
1 'polypeptide(L)' 'IAASGWKAGRKPQTLTTGPNAGKRVMYVRDPDGTTIEFMQPPAQSG' A
#
# COMPACT_ATOMS: atom_id res chain seq x y z
N ILE A 1 -5.45 9.71 -9.95
CA ILE A 1 -6.10 8.70 -9.09
C ILE A 1 -7.62 8.77 -9.24
N ALA A 2 -8.31 9.83 -8.79
CA ALA A 2 -9.77 9.90 -8.95
C ALA A 2 -10.24 9.98 -10.42
N ALA A 3 -9.53 10.74 -11.27
CA ALA A 3 -9.85 10.87 -12.69
C ALA A 3 -9.74 9.57 -13.51
N SER A 4 -9.03 8.56 -13.00
CA SER A 4 -8.94 7.23 -13.63
C SER A 4 -9.97 6.24 -13.08
N GLY A 5 -10.86 6.65 -12.16
CA GLY A 5 -11.81 5.77 -11.47
C GLY A 5 -11.23 5.01 -10.28
N TRP A 6 -9.97 5.26 -9.93
CA TRP A 6 -9.28 4.54 -8.85
C TRP A 6 -9.65 5.14 -7.51
N LYS A 7 -10.00 4.28 -6.55
CA LYS A 7 -10.30 4.69 -5.18
C LYS A 7 -9.10 4.39 -4.31
N ALA A 8 -8.49 5.45 -3.77
CA ALA A 8 -7.50 5.27 -2.71
C ALA A 8 -8.16 4.52 -1.54
N GLY A 9 -7.54 3.42 -1.11
CA GLY A 9 -8.05 2.64 0.02
C GLY A 9 -7.77 3.36 1.34
N ARG A 10 -6.80 2.86 2.11
CA ARG A 10 -6.38 3.46 3.39
C ARG A 10 -5.10 4.28 3.23
N LYS A 11 -4.84 5.18 4.20
CA LYS A 11 -3.52 5.84 4.31
C LYS A 11 -2.42 4.76 4.37
N PRO A 12 -1.26 4.98 3.73
CA PRO A 12 -0.17 4.04 3.83
C PRO A 12 0.20 3.78 5.30
N GLN A 13 0.34 2.51 5.67
CA GLN A 13 0.60 2.08 7.05
C GLN A 13 1.91 1.31 7.15
N THR A 14 2.62 1.48 8.26
CA THR A 14 3.82 0.67 8.54
C THR A 14 3.40 -0.60 9.25
N LEU A 15 3.86 -1.74 8.75
CA LEU A 15 3.66 -3.02 9.41
C LEU A 15 4.59 -3.12 10.62
N THR A 16 4.05 -3.41 11.79
CA THR A 16 4.81 -3.47 13.04
C THR A 16 5.19 -4.88 13.45
N THR A 17 4.60 -5.92 12.83
CA THR A 17 4.81 -7.33 13.21
C THR A 17 4.88 -8.25 11.98
N GLY A 18 5.36 -9.48 12.20
CA GLY A 18 5.46 -10.52 11.18
C GLY A 18 6.65 -10.37 10.22
N PRO A 19 6.74 -11.24 9.19
CA PRO A 19 7.88 -11.28 8.26
C PRO A 19 8.08 -9.99 7.44
N ASN A 20 7.04 -9.15 7.36
CA ASN A 20 7.04 -7.88 6.64
C ASN A 20 7.14 -6.67 7.57
N ALA A 21 7.44 -6.85 8.86
CA ALA A 21 7.62 -5.75 9.80
C ALA A 21 8.66 -4.73 9.26
N GLY A 22 8.37 -3.44 9.44
CA GLY A 22 9.17 -2.33 8.92
C GLY A 22 8.82 -1.89 7.49
N LYS A 23 8.09 -2.71 6.72
CA LYS A 23 7.58 -2.30 5.40
C LYS A 23 6.41 -1.34 5.53
N ARG A 24 6.24 -0.47 4.53
CA ARG A 24 5.08 0.41 4.41
C ARG A 24 4.16 -0.10 3.31
N VAL A 25 2.88 -0.26 3.61
CA VAL A 25 1.89 -0.83 2.68
C VAL A 25 0.75 0.14 2.39
N MET A 26 0.22 0.11 1.17
CA MET A 26 -0.99 0.82 0.77
C MET A 26 -1.87 -0.08 -0.08
N TYR A 27 -3.18 -0.01 0.15
CA TYR A 27 -4.17 -0.71 -0.66
C TYR A 27 -4.92 0.27 -1.55
N VAL A 28 -5.13 -0.11 -2.80
CA VAL A 28 -5.93 0.64 -3.77
C VAL A 28 -6.91 -0.31 -4.43
N ARG A 29 -8.11 0.17 -4.73
CA ARG A 29 -9.08 -0.57 -5.52
C ARG A 29 -9.19 0.04 -6.90
N ASP A 30 -8.98 -0.78 -7.92
CA ASP A 30 -9.18 -0.40 -9.31
C ASP A 30 -10.69 -0.31 -9.64
N PRO A 31 -11.07 0.21 -10.82
CA PRO A 31 -12.47 0.32 -11.22
C PRO A 31 -13.23 -1.02 -11.28
N ASP A 32 -12.53 -2.12 -11.58
CA ASP A 32 -13.11 -3.45 -11.72
C ASP A 32 -13.28 -4.16 -10.37
N GLY A 33 -12.76 -3.56 -9.29
CA GLY A 33 -12.91 -4.04 -7.92
C GLY A 33 -11.73 -4.87 -7.40
N THR A 34 -10.66 -5.02 -8.19
CA THR A 34 -9.42 -5.68 -7.78
C THR A 34 -8.72 -4.86 -6.69
N THR A 35 -8.27 -5.53 -5.63
CA THR A 35 -7.40 -4.90 -4.63
C THR A 35 -5.95 -5.05 -5.05
N ILE A 36 -5.25 -3.92 -5.15
CA ILE A 36 -3.80 -3.88 -5.37
C ILE A 36 -3.12 -3.49 -4.06
N GLU A 37 -2.14 -4.28 -3.64
CA GLU A 37 -1.26 -3.98 -2.50
C GLU A 37 0.08 -3.47 -3.00
N PHE A 38 0.43 -2.23 -2.62
CA PHE A 38 1.75 -1.67 -2.82
C PHE A 38 2.57 -1.88 -1.55
N MET A 39 3.76 -2.47 -1.69
CA MET A 39 4.71 -2.65 -0.59
C MET A 39 6.00 -1.88 -0.86
N GLN A 40 6.35 -0.99 0.07
CA GLN A 40 7.65 -0.33 0.11
C GLN A 40 8.54 -1.05 1.13
N PRO A 41 9.77 -1.47 0.74
CA PRO A 41 10.78 -1.95 1.69
C PRO A 41 11.07 -0.92 2.78
N PRO A 42 11.62 -1.32 3.95
CA PRO A 42 12.12 -0.38 4.94
C PRO A 42 13.12 0.57 4.29
N ALA A 43 13.17 1.84 4.73
CA ALA A 43 14.19 2.77 4.28
C ALA A 43 15.57 2.16 4.56
N GLN A 44 16.42 2.06 3.55
CA GLN A 44 17.78 1.55 3.71
C GLN A 44 18.56 2.60 4.51
N SER A 45 18.98 2.26 5.72
CA SER A 45 19.98 3.04 6.43
C SER A 45 21.29 2.90 5.66
N GLY A 46 21.73 3.98 5.01
CA GLY A 46 23.07 4.05 4.39
C GLY A 46 24.18 4.07 5.43
#